data_AF-A0A926A648-F1
#
_entry.id   AF-A0A926A648-F1
#
_cell.length_a   1.000
_cell.length_b   1.000
_cell.length_c   1.000
_cell.angle_alpha   90.00
_cell.angle_beta   90.00
_cell.angle_gamma   90.00
#
_symmetry.space_group_name_H-M   'P 1'
#
loop_
_entity.id
_entity.type
_entity.pdbx_description
1 polymer ?
#
loop_
_entity_poly.entity_id
_entity_poly.type
_entity_poly.pdbx_seq_one_letter_code
_entity_poly.pdbx_strand_id
1 'polypeptide(L)'
;ARAQAQTQMKSLIVTAPDQLRTSLRAMGNRELVATCAARRPDRDAAGDPATATIIALRALARRHQQLTVEIDDLDMLIAPLVEQINPILSGLLGVGPDVAGQLLVTAGQNPHRLRSESAFAMLCGAAPLPASSGRTLRHRLNRGGDRQANAALHRIVLCRLRWDPRTHAFVAERTARGKSKKEIIRILKRYIAREIYTALLTTNDLQLAA
;
A
#
# COMPACT_ATOMS: atom_id res chain seq x y z
N ALA A 1 -8.20 -7.35 4.33
CA ALA A 1 -9.62 -7.39 4.76
C ALA A 1 -10.26 -6.00 4.95
N ARG A 2 -9.65 -5.06 5.69
CA ARG A 2 -10.27 -3.74 6.00
C ARG A 2 -10.67 -2.93 4.75
N ALA A 3 -9.76 -2.78 3.80
CA ALA A 3 -10.03 -2.10 2.53
C ALA A 3 -11.12 -2.80 1.70
N GLN A 4 -11.21 -4.13 1.77
CA GLN A 4 -12.25 -4.89 1.07
C GLN A 4 -13.64 -4.62 1.68
N ALA A 5 -13.74 -4.54 3.02
CA ALA A 5 -14.98 -4.15 3.69
C ALA A 5 -15.44 -2.76 3.23
N GLN A 6 -14.51 -1.79 3.13
CA GLN A 6 -14.80 -0.45 2.61
C GLN A 6 -15.26 -0.49 1.14
N THR A 7 -14.62 -1.28 0.28
CA THR A 7 -15.06 -1.44 -1.12
C THR A 7 -16.45 -2.06 -1.20
N GLN A 8 -16.74 -3.10 -0.41
CA GLN A 8 -18.06 -3.72 -0.34
C GLN A 8 -19.13 -2.72 0.11
N MET A 9 -18.84 -1.86 1.09
CA MET A 9 -19.76 -0.79 1.48
C MET A 9 -20.06 0.15 0.31
N LYS A 10 -19.03 0.59 -0.42
CA LYS A 10 -19.21 1.46 -1.59
C LYS A 10 -20.05 0.79 -2.68
N SER A 11 -19.79 -0.49 -2.96
CA SER A 11 -20.58 -1.26 -3.94
C SER A 11 -22.04 -1.38 -3.51
N LEU A 12 -22.34 -1.66 -2.24
CA LEU A 12 -23.71 -1.70 -1.73
C LEU A 12 -24.43 -0.35 -1.84
N ILE A 13 -23.72 0.75 -1.59
CA ILE A 13 -24.29 2.10 -1.74
C ILE A 13 -24.68 2.37 -3.19
N VAL A 14 -23.98 1.82 -4.18
CA VAL A 14 -24.33 2.00 -5.60
C VAL A 14 -25.73 1.45 -5.89
N THR A 15 -26.11 0.33 -5.29
CA THR A 15 -27.41 -0.33 -5.53
C THR A 15 -28.46 -0.05 -4.45
N ALA A 16 -28.13 0.68 -3.39
CA ALA A 16 -29.04 1.05 -2.30
C ALA A 16 -30.25 1.89 -2.77
N PRO A 17 -31.41 1.86 -2.08
CA PRO A 17 -32.55 2.74 -2.40
C PRO A 17 -32.19 4.23 -2.45
N ASP A 18 -32.87 5.02 -3.30
CA ASP A 18 -32.43 6.36 -3.72
C ASP A 18 -32.20 7.34 -2.56
N GLN A 19 -33.11 7.40 -1.58
CA GLN A 19 -32.95 8.27 -0.42
C GLN A 19 -31.70 7.90 0.40
N LEU A 20 -31.50 6.60 0.65
CA LEU A 20 -30.35 6.10 1.38
C LEU A 20 -29.04 6.35 0.61
N ARG A 21 -29.02 6.03 -0.68
CA ARG A 21 -27.89 6.26 -1.58
C ARG A 21 -27.46 7.72 -1.60
N THR A 22 -28.42 8.63 -1.74
CA THR A 22 -28.15 10.08 -1.81
C THR A 22 -27.50 10.57 -0.53
N SER A 23 -28.01 10.16 0.65
CA SER A 23 -27.44 10.54 1.93
C SER A 23 -26.01 10.03 2.15
N LEU A 24 -25.72 8.79 1.74
CA LEU A 24 -24.43 8.14 2.02
C LEU A 24 -23.34 8.49 1.01
N ARG A 25 -23.68 8.77 -0.25
CA ARG A 25 -22.69 9.10 -1.29
C ARG A 25 -21.95 10.40 -1.05
N ALA A 26 -22.54 11.34 -0.31
CA ALA A 26 -21.92 12.62 0.01
C ALA A 26 -20.84 12.51 1.10
N MET A 27 -20.83 11.42 1.88
CA MET A 27 -19.97 11.28 3.06
C MET A 27 -18.54 10.89 2.69
N GLY A 28 -17.57 11.42 3.46
CA GLY A 28 -16.19 10.95 3.40
C GLY A 28 -16.06 9.52 3.96
N ASN A 29 -15.00 8.79 3.60
CA ASN A 29 -14.84 7.38 4.02
C ASN A 29 -14.93 7.18 5.55
N ARG A 30 -14.30 8.08 6.33
CA ARG A 30 -14.28 8.00 7.80
C ARG A 30 -15.67 8.22 8.39
N GLU A 31 -16.35 9.25 7.91
CA GLU A 31 -17.72 9.60 8.29
C GLU A 31 -18.71 8.50 7.90
N LEU A 32 -18.58 7.94 6.69
CA LEU A 32 -19.41 6.85 6.19
C LEU A 32 -19.31 5.61 7.10
N VAL A 33 -18.08 5.20 7.43
CA VAL A 33 -17.85 4.06 8.33
C VAL A 33 -18.45 4.33 9.70
N ALA A 34 -18.17 5.50 10.29
CA ALA A 34 -18.70 5.86 11.60
C ALA A 34 -20.25 5.87 11.61
N THR A 35 -20.86 6.52 10.62
CA THR A 35 -22.31 6.64 10.48
C THR A 35 -22.96 5.26 10.34
N CYS A 36 -22.50 4.43 9.41
CA CYS A 36 -23.05 3.09 9.21
C CYS A 36 -22.84 2.18 10.43
N ALA A 37 -21.68 2.27 11.10
CA ALA A 37 -21.40 1.51 12.31
C ALA A 37 -22.22 1.95 13.53
N ALA A 38 -22.82 3.14 13.52
CA ALA A 38 -23.68 3.65 14.58
C ALA A 38 -25.17 3.32 14.39
N ARG A 39 -25.64 3.09 13.15
CA ARG A 39 -27.05 2.82 12.82
C ARG A 39 -27.64 1.66 13.62
N ARG A 40 -28.88 1.77 14.09
CA ARG A 40 -29.58 0.68 14.80
C ARG A 40 -30.83 0.27 14.00
N PRO A 41 -30.67 -0.43 12.85
CA PRO A 41 -31.83 -0.89 12.08
C PRO A 41 -32.58 -1.96 12.88
N ASP A 42 -33.90 -1.95 12.75
CA ASP A 42 -34.74 -3.05 13.19
C ASP A 42 -34.43 -4.29 12.32
N ARG A 43 -34.11 -5.41 12.96
CA ARG A 43 -33.76 -6.64 12.26
C ARG A 43 -34.98 -7.41 11.80
N ASP A 44 -36.12 -7.21 12.45
CA ASP A 44 -37.36 -7.90 12.12
C ASP A 44 -37.96 -7.32 10.82
N ALA A 45 -37.65 -6.06 10.52
CA ALA A 45 -37.98 -5.39 9.26
C ALA A 45 -36.99 -5.67 8.10
N ALA A 46 -36.17 -6.72 8.17
CA ALA A 46 -35.18 -7.04 7.13
C ALA A 46 -35.77 -7.37 5.75
N GLY A 47 -37.09 -7.57 5.65
CA GLY A 47 -37.79 -7.71 4.36
C GLY A 47 -37.83 -6.41 3.55
N ASP A 48 -37.71 -5.24 4.18
CA ASP A 48 -37.61 -3.95 3.50
C ASP A 48 -36.19 -3.74 2.93
N PRO A 49 -36.03 -3.47 1.61
CA PRO A 49 -34.72 -3.30 0.99
C PRO A 49 -33.85 -2.19 1.62
N ALA A 50 -34.44 -1.11 2.11
CA ALA A 50 -33.67 -0.04 2.76
C ALA A 50 -33.10 -0.51 4.09
N THR A 51 -33.92 -1.17 4.90
CA THR A 51 -33.53 -1.77 6.19
C THR A 51 -32.47 -2.86 6.00
N ALA A 52 -32.66 -3.77 5.05
CA ALA A 52 -31.67 -4.80 4.70
C ALA A 52 -30.31 -4.20 4.31
N THR A 53 -30.32 -3.14 3.50
CA THR A 53 -29.10 -2.43 3.09
C THR A 53 -28.39 -1.81 4.30
N ILE A 54 -29.12 -1.19 5.22
CA ILE A 54 -28.54 -0.61 6.45
C ILE A 54 -27.94 -1.70 7.35
N ILE A 55 -28.60 -2.86 7.49
CA ILE A 55 -28.07 -4.01 8.25
C ILE A 55 -26.73 -4.46 7.66
N ALA A 56 -26.65 -4.63 6.34
CA ALA A 56 -25.42 -5.05 5.65
C ALA A 56 -24.30 -4.01 5.80
N LEU A 57 -24.62 -2.72 5.58
CA LEU A 57 -23.65 -1.62 5.74
C LEU A 57 -23.12 -1.53 7.17
N ARG A 58 -23.99 -1.71 8.18
CA ARG A 58 -23.59 -1.74 9.59
C ARG A 58 -22.59 -2.86 9.88
N ALA A 59 -22.86 -4.06 9.38
CA ALA A 59 -21.98 -5.21 9.59
C ALA A 59 -20.59 -4.98 8.98
N LEU A 60 -20.53 -4.46 7.75
CA LEU A 60 -19.27 -4.13 7.07
C LEU A 60 -18.51 -2.99 7.76
N ALA A 61 -19.23 -1.95 8.20
CA ALA A 61 -18.62 -0.82 8.89
C ALA A 61 -18.02 -1.21 10.24
N ARG A 62 -18.70 -2.06 11.01
CA ARG A 62 -18.17 -2.63 12.26
C ARG A 62 -16.95 -3.51 12.02
N ARG A 63 -16.99 -4.38 11.00
CA ARG A 63 -15.83 -5.17 10.59
C ARG A 63 -14.65 -4.27 10.20
N HIS A 64 -14.91 -3.18 9.48
CA HIS A 64 -13.88 -2.20 9.16
C HIS A 64 -13.25 -1.59 10.43
N GLN A 65 -14.07 -1.17 11.41
CA GLN A 65 -13.57 -0.61 12.66
C GLN A 65 -12.74 -1.63 13.46
N GLN A 66 -13.23 -2.87 13.60
CA GLN A 66 -12.50 -3.93 14.28
C GLN A 66 -11.13 -4.19 13.64
N LEU A 67 -11.09 -4.31 12.32
CA LEU A 67 -9.83 -4.48 11.58
C LEU A 67 -8.94 -3.23 11.60
N THR A 68 -9.48 -2.07 11.96
CA THR A 68 -8.65 -0.86 12.16
C THR A 68 -7.91 -0.99 13.48
N VAL A 69 -8.62 -1.33 14.57
CA VAL A 69 -8.02 -1.58 15.89
C VAL A 69 -6.93 -2.64 15.80
N GLU A 70 -7.21 -3.79 15.18
CA GLU A 70 -6.22 -4.87 15.04
C GLU A 70 -4.98 -4.44 14.24
N ILE A 71 -5.15 -3.61 13.19
CA ILE A 71 -4.00 -3.06 12.45
C ILE A 71 -3.20 -2.11 13.32
N ASP A 72 -3.86 -1.20 14.04
CA ASP A 72 -3.20 -0.21 14.90
C ASP A 72 -2.42 -0.92 16.04
N ASP A 73 -3.00 -1.97 16.63
CA ASP A 73 -2.34 -2.80 17.66
C ASP A 73 -1.10 -3.50 17.11
N LEU A 74 -1.18 -4.09 15.91
CA LEU A 74 -0.04 -4.75 15.27
C LEU A 74 1.04 -3.74 14.85
N ASP A 75 0.65 -2.58 14.34
CA ASP A 75 1.59 -1.51 13.98
C ASP A 75 2.37 -1.03 15.23
N MET A 76 1.73 -0.93 16.39
CA MET A 76 2.39 -0.61 17.66
C MET A 76 3.44 -1.65 18.08
N LEU A 77 3.22 -2.94 17.77
CA LEU A 77 4.19 -4.00 18.06
C LEU A 77 5.33 -4.04 17.02
N ILE A 78 5.01 -3.85 15.73
CA ILE A 78 5.98 -3.97 14.63
C ILE A 78 6.92 -2.77 14.58
N ALA A 79 6.42 -1.55 14.84
CA ALA A 79 7.19 -0.32 14.75
C ALA A 79 8.53 -0.35 15.52
N PRO A 80 8.56 -0.65 16.84
CA PRO A 80 9.82 -0.68 17.58
C PRO A 80 10.76 -1.80 17.09
N LEU A 81 10.21 -2.94 16.65
CA LEU A 81 11.02 -4.07 16.16
C LEU A 81 11.77 -3.71 14.88
N VAL A 82 11.09 -3.10 13.90
CA VAL A 82 11.73 -2.74 12.62
C VAL A 82 12.70 -1.57 12.79
N GLU A 83 12.44 -0.66 13.72
CA GLU A 83 13.35 0.44 14.06
C GLU A 83 14.62 -0.09 14.73
N GLN A 84 14.49 -1.05 15.64
CA GLN A 84 15.65 -1.72 16.26
C GLN A 84 16.47 -2.51 15.24
N ILE A 85 15.82 -3.24 14.32
CA ILE A 85 16.50 -4.07 13.32
C ILE A 85 17.23 -3.22 12.29
N ASN A 86 16.58 -2.19 11.74
CA ASN A 86 17.18 -1.32 10.74
C ASN A 86 16.62 0.11 10.83
N PRO A 87 17.24 0.99 11.64
CA PRO A 87 16.78 2.36 11.82
C PRO A 87 16.95 3.19 10.54
N ILE A 88 17.94 2.88 9.70
CA ILE A 88 18.18 3.58 8.43
C ILE A 88 17.00 3.35 7.48
N LEU A 89 16.55 2.11 7.33
CA LEU A 89 15.40 1.74 6.53
C LEU A 89 14.13 2.43 7.04
N SER A 90 13.91 2.40 8.36
CA SER A 90 12.74 3.00 9.02
C SER A 90 12.73 4.54 8.90
N GLY A 91 13.90 5.17 8.82
CA GLY A 91 14.03 6.62 8.61
C GLY A 91 13.78 7.09 7.16
N LEU A 92 13.63 6.18 6.19
CA LEU A 92 13.40 6.57 4.79
C LEU A 92 11.99 7.12 4.57
N LEU A 93 11.89 8.19 3.77
CA LEU A 93 10.60 8.80 3.44
C LEU A 93 9.67 7.81 2.73
N GLY A 94 8.52 7.57 3.38
CA GLY A 94 7.47 6.69 2.88
C GLY A 94 7.58 5.24 3.33
N VAL A 95 8.58 4.90 4.15
CA VAL A 95 8.71 3.59 4.79
C VAL A 95 8.04 3.66 6.16
N GLY A 96 6.88 3.02 6.29
CA GLY A 96 6.23 2.78 7.59
C GLY A 96 6.51 1.37 8.11
N PRO A 97 6.03 1.02 9.33
CA PRO A 97 6.32 -0.26 9.98
C PRO A 97 6.03 -1.50 9.13
N ASP A 98 4.81 -1.61 8.57
CA ASP A 98 4.42 -2.69 7.63
C ASP A 98 5.35 -2.78 6.41
N VAL A 99 5.73 -1.63 5.84
CA VAL A 99 6.58 -1.58 4.65
C VAL A 99 8.01 -2.00 4.99
N ALA A 100 8.56 -1.52 6.10
CA ALA A 100 9.88 -1.92 6.59
C ALA A 100 9.91 -3.43 6.88
N GLY A 101 8.94 -3.92 7.65
CA GLY A 101 8.81 -5.34 8.01
C GLY A 101 8.73 -6.23 6.77
N GLN A 102 7.87 -5.88 5.81
CA GLN A 102 7.77 -6.63 4.55
C GLN A 102 9.10 -6.66 3.78
N LEU A 103 9.81 -5.54 3.67
CA LEU A 103 11.08 -5.47 2.94
C LEU A 103 12.19 -6.25 3.65
N LEU A 104 12.24 -6.23 4.99
CA LEU A 104 13.14 -7.04 5.81
C LEU A 104 12.85 -8.54 5.63
N VAL A 105 11.58 -8.95 5.65
CA VAL A 105 11.17 -10.34 5.37
C VAL A 105 11.58 -10.78 3.97
N THR A 106 11.35 -9.93 2.96
CA THR A 106 11.76 -10.22 1.57
C THR A 106 13.28 -10.36 1.43
N ALA A 107 14.05 -9.47 2.07
CA ALA A 107 15.51 -9.54 2.07
C ALA A 107 16.02 -10.80 2.79
N GLY A 108 15.33 -11.18 3.88
CA GLY A 108 15.69 -12.28 4.76
C GLY A 108 16.81 -11.90 5.74
N GLN A 109 17.17 -12.84 6.62
CA GLN A 109 18.17 -12.65 7.69
C GLN A 109 19.60 -12.43 7.18
N ASN A 110 19.90 -12.83 5.94
CA ASN A 110 21.20 -12.59 5.32
C ASN A 110 21.05 -11.70 4.07
N PRO A 111 21.01 -10.36 4.24
CA PRO A 111 20.96 -9.41 3.13
C PRO A 111 22.15 -9.54 2.17
N HIS A 112 23.33 -9.97 2.63
CA HIS A 112 24.53 -10.13 1.80
C HIS A 112 24.39 -11.22 0.72
N ARG A 113 23.37 -12.10 0.82
CA ARG A 113 23.03 -13.02 -0.29
C ARG A 113 22.60 -12.26 -1.55
N LEU A 114 22.13 -11.02 -1.40
CA LEU A 114 21.74 -10.14 -2.50
C LEU A 114 22.99 -9.48 -3.09
N ARG A 115 23.58 -10.15 -4.09
CA ARG A 115 24.88 -9.74 -4.69
C ARG A 115 24.86 -8.42 -5.47
N SER A 116 23.71 -7.78 -5.67
CA SER A 116 23.61 -6.47 -6.31
C SER A 116 22.25 -5.79 -6.10
N GLU A 117 22.21 -4.48 -6.31
CA GLU A 117 20.96 -3.70 -6.39
C GLU A 117 19.99 -4.24 -7.45
N SER A 118 20.51 -4.81 -8.53
CA SER A 118 19.72 -5.40 -9.62
C SER A 118 19.06 -6.70 -9.18
N ALA A 119 19.78 -7.53 -8.41
CA ALA A 119 19.23 -8.75 -7.81
C ALA A 119 18.07 -8.43 -6.87
N PHE A 120 18.21 -7.40 -6.02
CA PHE A 120 17.13 -6.99 -5.13
C PHE A 120 15.91 -6.43 -5.89
N ALA A 121 16.10 -5.64 -6.94
CA ALA A 121 14.96 -5.19 -7.75
C ALA A 121 14.31 -6.33 -8.56
N MET A 122 15.06 -7.35 -8.98
CA MET A 122 14.48 -8.57 -9.55
C MET A 122 13.61 -9.28 -8.51
N LEU A 123 14.13 -9.47 -7.29
CA LEU A 123 13.40 -10.07 -6.18
C LEU A 123 12.11 -9.32 -5.86
N CYS A 124 12.15 -7.98 -5.83
CA CYS A 124 10.95 -7.16 -5.58
C CYS A 124 10.04 -6.99 -6.81
N GLY A 125 10.35 -7.60 -7.96
CA GLY A 125 9.61 -7.41 -9.21
C GLY A 125 9.63 -5.96 -9.74
N ALA A 126 10.61 -5.16 -9.33
CA ALA A 126 10.81 -3.77 -9.76
C ALA A 126 11.80 -3.65 -10.93
N ALA A 127 12.51 -4.72 -11.27
CA ALA A 127 13.39 -4.74 -12.42
C ALA A 127 12.60 -4.56 -13.73
N PRO A 128 13.04 -3.67 -14.63
CA PRO A 128 12.37 -3.44 -15.90
C PRO A 128 12.55 -4.66 -16.82
N LEU A 129 11.45 -5.19 -17.36
CA LEU A 129 11.52 -6.24 -18.38
C LEU A 129 11.32 -5.62 -19.77
N PRO A 130 12.25 -5.82 -20.72
CA PRO A 130 12.07 -5.33 -22.08
C PRO A 130 10.80 -5.93 -22.69
N ALA A 131 10.04 -5.07 -23.36
CA ALA A 131 8.81 -5.40 -24.05
C ALA A 131 8.74 -4.53 -25.31
N SER A 132 9.62 -4.84 -26.24
CA SER A 132 9.86 -4.07 -27.45
C SER A 132 9.65 -4.96 -28.67
N SER A 133 8.86 -4.50 -29.63
CA SER A 133 8.83 -5.07 -31.00
C SER A 133 9.27 -3.96 -31.95
N GLY A 134 10.44 -4.12 -32.59
CA GLY A 134 11.00 -3.12 -33.51
C GLY A 134 11.53 -1.85 -32.81
N ARG A 135 11.25 -0.66 -33.37
CA ARG A 135 11.87 0.64 -32.99
C ARG A 135 11.39 1.24 -31.66
N THR A 136 10.46 0.62 -30.94
CA THR A 136 9.94 1.17 -29.67
C THR A 136 10.56 0.46 -28.47
N LEU A 137 11.32 1.20 -27.66
CA LEU A 137 11.88 0.68 -26.41
C LEU A 137 10.87 0.83 -25.26
N ARG A 138 10.10 -0.22 -24.97
CA ARG A 138 9.15 -0.23 -23.85
C ARG A 138 9.52 -1.29 -22.82
N HIS A 139 9.09 -1.05 -21.59
CA HIS A 139 9.31 -1.97 -20.48
C HIS A 139 7.98 -2.36 -19.83
N ARG A 140 7.78 -3.66 -19.64
CA ARG A 140 6.63 -4.22 -18.94
C ARG A 140 6.90 -4.45 -17.46
N LEU A 141 5.83 -4.65 -16.71
CA LEU A 141 5.89 -5.04 -15.30
C LEU A 141 6.51 -6.43 -15.17
N ASN A 142 7.48 -6.59 -14.27
CA ASN A 142 7.99 -7.91 -13.89
C ASN A 142 6.95 -8.63 -13.02
N ARG A 143 6.57 -9.85 -13.43
CA ARG A 143 5.58 -10.67 -12.73
C ARG A 143 6.18 -11.76 -11.82
N GLY A 144 7.49 -12.02 -11.91
CA GLY A 144 8.16 -13.14 -11.24
C GLY A 144 8.79 -12.84 -9.88
N GLY A 145 8.67 -11.61 -9.36
CA GLY A 145 9.18 -11.24 -8.03
C GLY A 145 8.12 -11.30 -6.92
N ASP A 146 8.54 -11.04 -5.70
CA ASP A 146 7.71 -10.87 -4.52
C ASP A 146 6.71 -9.72 -4.72
N ARG A 147 5.43 -10.07 -4.73
CA ARG A 147 4.33 -9.12 -4.96
C ARG A 147 4.05 -8.24 -3.77
N GLN A 148 4.32 -8.72 -2.57
CA GLN A 148 4.17 -7.94 -1.35
C GLN A 148 5.28 -6.89 -1.27
N ALA A 149 6.52 -7.26 -1.58
CA ALA A 149 7.61 -6.29 -1.72
C ALA A 149 7.31 -5.25 -2.83
N ASN A 150 6.80 -5.68 -3.98
CA ASN A 150 6.42 -4.74 -5.04
C ASN A 150 5.30 -3.77 -4.63
N ALA A 151 4.37 -4.23 -3.79
CA ALA A 151 3.32 -3.42 -3.20
C ALA A 151 3.89 -2.45 -2.15
N ALA A 152 4.84 -2.88 -1.32
CA ALA A 152 5.57 -2.03 -0.39
C ALA A 152 6.29 -0.89 -1.12
N LEU A 153 7.05 -1.21 -2.18
CA LEU A 153 7.65 -0.19 -3.06
C LEU A 153 6.61 0.76 -3.66
N HIS A 154 5.41 0.25 -3.99
CA HIS A 154 4.33 1.11 -4.49
C HIS A 154 3.83 2.10 -3.43
N ARG A 155 3.66 1.65 -2.18
CA ARG A 155 3.22 2.51 -1.07
C ARG A 155 4.22 3.64 -0.84
N ILE A 156 5.52 3.34 -0.88
CA ILE A 156 6.58 4.36 -0.81
C ILE A 156 6.44 5.36 -1.95
N VAL A 157 6.26 4.90 -3.20
CA VAL A 157 6.03 5.78 -4.35
C VAL A 157 4.83 6.71 -4.14
N LEU A 158 3.70 6.19 -3.63
CA LEU A 158 2.51 7.01 -3.38
C LEU A 158 2.75 8.06 -2.30
N CYS A 159 3.49 7.70 -1.24
CA CYS A 159 3.87 8.63 -0.20
C CYS A 159 4.78 9.74 -0.75
N ARG A 160 5.82 9.39 -1.51
CA ARG A 160 6.74 10.36 -2.14
C ARG A 160 6.06 11.23 -3.18
N LEU A 161 5.15 10.68 -3.98
CA LEU A 161 4.33 11.48 -4.90
C LEU A 161 3.45 12.50 -4.18
N ARG A 162 3.14 12.29 -2.90
CA ARG A 162 2.35 13.22 -2.11
C ARG A 162 3.22 14.26 -1.40
N TRP A 163 4.37 13.84 -0.87
CA TRP A 163 5.12 14.65 0.10
C TRP A 163 6.56 14.99 -0.28
N ASP A 164 7.18 14.31 -1.26
CA ASP A 164 8.58 14.51 -1.62
C ASP A 164 8.76 15.49 -2.79
N PRO A 165 9.31 16.69 -2.56
CA PRO A 165 9.56 17.66 -3.63
C PRO A 165 10.49 17.13 -4.72
N ARG A 166 11.47 16.28 -4.38
CA ARG A 166 12.40 15.69 -5.37
C ARG A 166 11.65 14.76 -6.32
N THR A 167 10.74 13.95 -5.79
CA THR A 167 9.87 13.09 -6.60
C THR A 167 8.91 13.92 -7.46
N HIS A 168 8.38 15.05 -6.98
CA HIS A 168 7.56 15.95 -7.78
C HIS A 168 8.32 16.52 -8.98
N ALA A 169 9.52 17.05 -8.75
CA ALA A 169 10.38 17.57 -9.82
C ALA A 169 10.72 16.49 -10.86
N PHE A 170 11.07 15.30 -10.39
CA PHE A 170 11.33 14.16 -11.28
C PHE A 170 10.11 13.78 -12.13
N VAL A 171 8.91 13.74 -11.54
CA VAL A 171 7.68 13.39 -12.25
C VAL A 171 7.38 14.45 -13.31
N ALA A 172 7.48 15.74 -12.98
CA ALA A 172 7.30 16.82 -13.92
C ALA A 172 8.26 16.72 -15.12
N GLU A 173 9.55 16.50 -14.87
CA GLU A 173 10.57 16.33 -15.92
C GLU A 173 10.25 15.13 -16.83
N ARG A 174 9.88 13.97 -16.25
CA ARG A 174 9.58 12.78 -17.05
C ARG A 174 8.28 12.90 -17.83
N THR A 175 7.28 13.58 -17.27
CA THR A 175 6.03 13.89 -17.98
C THR A 175 6.29 14.83 -19.15
N ALA A 176 7.13 15.86 -18.98
CA ALA A 176 7.52 16.75 -20.07
C ALA A 176 8.24 16.00 -21.22
N ARG A 177 8.96 14.92 -20.91
CA ARG A 177 9.58 14.02 -21.90
C ARG A 177 8.63 12.94 -22.46
N GLY A 178 7.32 13.09 -22.27
CA GLY A 178 6.30 12.21 -22.85
C GLY A 178 6.12 10.85 -22.17
N LYS A 179 6.67 10.63 -20.96
CA LYS A 179 6.44 9.36 -20.24
C LYS A 179 5.07 9.32 -19.60
N SER A 180 4.40 8.17 -19.72
CA SER A 180 3.14 7.92 -19.02
C SER A 180 3.37 7.78 -17.51
N LYS A 181 2.33 8.09 -16.71
CA LYS A 181 2.36 7.91 -15.24
C LYS A 181 2.77 6.49 -14.82
N LYS A 182 2.34 5.46 -15.57
CA LYS A 182 2.71 4.06 -15.30
C LYS A 182 4.20 3.81 -15.53
N GLU A 183 4.82 4.43 -16.53
CA GLU A 183 6.26 4.33 -16.76
C GLU A 183 7.06 5.07 -15.68
N ILE A 184 6.62 6.27 -15.30
CA ILE A 184 7.24 7.04 -14.21
C ILE A 184 7.22 6.25 -12.91
N ILE A 185 6.07 5.65 -12.54
CA ILE A 185 5.97 4.82 -11.33
C ILE A 185 6.92 3.61 -11.37
N ARG A 186 7.10 2.95 -12.52
CA ARG A 186 8.05 1.84 -12.65
C ARG A 186 9.49 2.30 -12.43
N ILE A 187 9.85 3.46 -12.97
CA ILE A 187 11.18 4.04 -12.78
C ILE A 187 11.40 4.40 -11.31
N LEU A 188 10.41 5.04 -10.66
CA LEU A 188 10.49 5.35 -9.22
C LEU A 188 10.64 4.09 -8.37
N LYS A 189 9.89 3.01 -8.67
CA LYS A 189 10.05 1.73 -7.97
C LYS A 189 11.47 1.18 -8.09
N ARG A 190 12.10 1.30 -9.26
CA ARG A 190 13.49 0.85 -9.46
C ARG A 190 14.48 1.70 -8.64
N TYR A 191 14.30 3.01 -8.61
CA TYR A 191 15.14 3.91 -7.78
C TYR A 191 14.99 3.65 -6.29
N ILE A 192 13.74 3.50 -5.82
CA ILE A 192 13.44 3.19 -4.41
C ILE A 192 14.00 1.81 -4.05
N ALA A 193 13.89 0.80 -4.92
CA ALA A 193 14.49 -0.51 -4.67
C ALA A 193 16.01 -0.43 -4.49
N ARG A 194 16.70 0.42 -5.25
CA ARG A 194 18.14 0.66 -5.07
C ARG A 194 18.44 1.32 -3.71
N GLU A 195 17.68 2.34 -3.35
CA GLU A 195 17.85 3.04 -2.06
C GLU A 195 17.62 2.11 -0.86
N ILE A 196 16.57 1.28 -0.92
CA ILE A 196 16.29 0.26 0.10
C ILE A 196 17.41 -0.78 0.15
N TYR A 197 17.92 -1.24 -1.00
CA TYR A 197 19.05 -2.18 -1.02
C TYR A 197 20.26 -1.62 -0.26
N THR A 198 20.60 -0.35 -0.49
CA THR A 198 21.66 0.32 0.26
C THR A 198 21.35 0.36 1.76
N ALA A 199 20.13 0.73 2.15
CA ALA A 199 19.72 0.77 3.56
C ALA A 199 19.78 -0.62 4.23
N LEU A 200 19.40 -1.68 3.52
CA LEU A 200 19.45 -3.06 4.01
C LEU A 200 20.88 -3.57 4.22
N LEU A 201 21.84 -3.10 3.42
CA LEU A 201 23.26 -3.47 3.58
C LEU A 201 24.02 -2.59 4.57
N THR A 202 23.50 -1.40 4.87
CA THR A 202 24.09 -0.49 5.85
C THR A 202 23.59 -0.82 7.28
N THR A 203 22.94 -1.96 7.47
CA THR A 203 22.46 -2.43 8.78
C THR A 203 23.66 -2.57 9.72
N ASN A 204 23.54 -2.07 10.95
CA ASN A 204 24.58 -2.11 11.98
C ASN A 204 25.29 -3.47 12.00
N ASP A 205 26.56 -3.51 11.57
CA ASP A 205 27.52 -4.59 11.84
C ASP A 205 27.79 -4.79 13.35
N LEU A 206 27.04 -4.12 14.25
CA LEU A 206 27.36 -3.95 15.66
C LEU A 206 26.41 -4.64 16.67
N GLN A 207 25.37 -5.39 16.27
CA GLN A 207 24.42 -5.92 17.28
C GLN A 207 23.91 -7.36 17.12
N LEU A 208 24.39 -8.16 16.16
CA LEU A 208 24.06 -9.60 16.10
C LEU A 208 25.21 -10.51 16.57
N ALA A 209 26.20 -9.95 17.27
CA ALA A 209 27.31 -10.69 17.89
C ALA A 209 27.21 -10.75 19.44
N ALA A 210 26.00 -10.77 19.99
CA ALA A 210 25.75 -11.00 21.42
C ALA A 210 24.69 -12.09 21.61
#